data_AF-A0A125K4U8-F1
#
_entry.id   AF-A0A125K4U8-F1
#
_cell.length_a   1.000
_cell.length_b   1.000
_cell.length_c   1.000
_cell.angle_alpha   90.00
_cell.angle_beta   90.00
_cell.angle_gamma   90.00
#
_symmetry.space_group_name_H-M   'P 1'
#
loop_
_entity.id
_entity.type
_entity.pdbx_description
1 polymer ?
#
loop_
_entity_poly.entity_id
_entity_poly.type
_entity_poly.pdbx_seq_one_letter_code
_entity_poly.pdbx_strand_id
1 'polypeptide(L)'
;MKIISILVASLLVLSHDAMAESYDSYDAFYEARPGSVFHSPVGRQVDLNTPGARVLHAFPGKPGQFAALHADLGRQALDLEVWQDRITVNGRAYRFARATAFPGERATDIHPGSADVYVVERAGAHPPLICVEGSGSASGEAASRYRQIFLVMNPLARKPTFLQLPGLLSSCRAVAVTRDGKLVFPKNSYLLDAAHAARTGLLVEYYTFDGRRFARTSDTLRLGFNTPENPFQFSLQDRD
;
A
#
# COMPACT_ATOMS: atom_id res chain seq x y z
N MET A 1 17.20 -24.39 69.68
CA MET A 1 17.00 -25.01 68.35
C MET A 1 16.59 -23.92 67.36
N LYS A 2 17.39 -23.68 66.30
CA LYS A 2 17.12 -22.67 65.26
C LYS A 2 16.27 -23.29 64.16
N ILE A 3 15.12 -22.70 63.85
CA ILE A 3 14.28 -23.09 62.71
C ILE A 3 14.63 -22.15 61.56
N ILE A 4 15.27 -22.70 60.52
CA ILE A 4 15.57 -22.01 59.27
C ILE A 4 14.35 -22.17 58.37
N SER A 5 13.65 -21.06 58.09
CA SER A 5 12.54 -21.04 57.13
C SER A 5 13.12 -20.79 55.74
N ILE A 6 13.00 -21.78 54.85
CA ILE A 6 13.40 -21.67 53.45
C ILE A 6 12.20 -21.09 52.68
N LEU A 7 12.36 -19.89 52.14
CA LEU A 7 11.40 -19.28 51.22
C LEU A 7 11.70 -19.81 49.80
N VAL A 8 10.77 -20.59 49.23
CA VAL A 8 10.80 -20.96 47.81
C VAL A 8 9.94 -19.94 47.06
N ALA A 9 10.59 -19.04 46.32
CA ALA A 9 9.91 -18.12 45.41
C ALA A 9 9.70 -18.83 44.06
N SER A 10 8.45 -19.21 43.79
CA SER A 10 8.02 -19.77 42.50
C SER A 10 7.99 -18.64 41.46
N LEU A 11 8.99 -18.58 40.57
CA LEU A 11 8.93 -17.75 39.37
C LEU A 11 7.96 -18.39 38.37
N LEU A 12 6.75 -17.84 38.28
CA LEU A 12 5.84 -18.08 37.16
C LEU A 12 6.42 -17.37 35.93
N VAL A 13 7.10 -18.13 35.07
CA VAL A 13 7.42 -17.69 33.71
C VAL A 13 6.11 -17.76 32.91
N LEU A 14 5.48 -16.61 32.69
CA LEU A 14 4.39 -16.48 31.73
C LEU A 14 4.99 -16.63 30.33
N SER A 15 4.92 -17.84 29.77
CA SER A 15 5.10 -18.10 28.35
C SER A 15 4.07 -17.25 27.59
N HIS A 16 4.50 -16.11 27.04
CA HIS A 16 3.75 -15.50 25.95
C HIS A 16 3.99 -16.40 24.75
N ASP A 17 3.08 -17.34 24.51
CA ASP A 17 2.94 -17.92 23.18
C ASP A 17 2.55 -16.77 22.26
N ALA A 18 3.55 -16.16 21.62
CA ALA A 18 3.35 -15.24 20.53
C ALA A 18 2.75 -16.07 19.39
N MET A 19 1.41 -16.16 19.37
CA MET A 19 0.68 -16.65 18.21
C MET A 19 1.18 -15.83 17.01
N ALA A 20 1.81 -16.50 16.04
CA ALA A 20 2.25 -15.86 14.81
C ALA A 20 1.04 -15.17 14.18
N GLU A 21 1.11 -13.84 14.06
CA GLU A 21 -0.01 -13.05 13.56
C GLU A 21 -0.30 -13.46 12.11
N SER A 22 -1.50 -13.98 11.88
CA SER A 22 -1.96 -14.42 10.57
C SER A 22 -2.89 -13.40 9.96
N TYR A 23 -2.75 -13.21 8.65
CA TYR A 23 -3.47 -12.22 7.87
C TYR A 23 -4.15 -12.90 6.67
N ASP A 24 -5.36 -12.45 6.37
CA ASP A 24 -6.19 -12.90 5.24
C ASP A 24 -6.20 -11.88 4.08
N SER A 25 -5.52 -10.75 4.24
CA SER A 25 -5.36 -9.73 3.20
C SER A 25 -4.12 -8.87 3.43
N TYR A 26 -3.55 -8.36 2.33
CA TYR A 26 -2.44 -7.41 2.38
C TYR A 26 -2.85 -6.06 2.94
N ASP A 27 -4.11 -5.64 2.71
CA ASP A 27 -4.61 -4.39 3.28
C ASP A 27 -4.68 -4.43 4.80
N ALA A 28 -5.18 -5.53 5.39
CA ALA A 28 -5.15 -5.73 6.84
C ALA A 28 -3.71 -5.79 7.38
N PHE A 29 -2.82 -6.51 6.68
CA PHE A 29 -1.41 -6.57 7.05
C PHE A 29 -0.76 -5.19 7.07
N TYR A 30 -0.91 -4.40 6.00
CA TYR A 30 -0.29 -3.08 5.89
C TYR A 30 -0.91 -2.05 6.82
N GLU A 31 -2.21 -2.11 7.08
CA GLU A 31 -2.89 -1.25 8.04
C GLU A 31 -2.44 -1.51 9.48
N ALA A 32 -2.14 -2.75 9.85
CA ALA A 32 -1.60 -3.10 11.16
C ALA A 32 -0.14 -2.65 11.36
N ARG A 33 0.58 -2.27 10.30
CA ARG A 33 1.99 -1.89 10.41
C ARG A 33 2.15 -0.54 11.13
N PRO A 34 3.12 -0.44 12.07
CA PRO A 34 3.48 0.84 12.67
C PRO A 34 3.87 1.86 11.61
N GLY A 35 3.34 3.08 11.76
CA GLY A 35 3.67 4.20 10.88
C GLY A 35 2.96 4.17 9.52
N SER A 36 2.02 3.25 9.28
CA SER A 36 1.15 3.32 8.09
C SER A 36 0.53 4.71 7.97
N VAL A 37 0.55 5.26 6.75
CA VAL A 37 0.15 6.64 6.49
C VAL A 37 -1.30 6.73 6.03
N PHE A 38 -1.76 5.75 5.25
CA PHE A 38 -3.08 5.77 4.62
C PHE A 38 -3.99 4.72 5.28
N HIS A 39 -5.12 5.16 5.85
CA HIS A 39 -6.03 4.28 6.62
C HIS A 39 -7.41 4.09 5.99
N SER A 40 -7.87 4.99 5.13
CA SER A 40 -9.17 4.84 4.48
C SER A 40 -9.15 5.58 3.14
N PRO A 41 -9.71 4.97 2.08
CA PRO A 41 -9.85 5.68 0.83
C PRO A 41 -10.93 6.76 0.96
N VAL A 42 -10.83 7.77 0.11
CA VAL A 42 -11.85 8.79 -0.08
C VAL A 42 -13.14 8.10 -0.53
N GLY A 43 -14.25 8.46 0.09
CA GLY A 43 -15.56 7.90 -0.23
C GLY A 43 -15.91 8.07 -1.71
N ARG A 44 -16.41 7.00 -2.33
CA ARG A 44 -16.87 6.98 -3.72
C ARG A 44 -18.36 6.72 -3.80
N GLN A 45 -19.02 7.41 -4.72
CA GLN A 45 -20.42 7.16 -5.02
C GLN A 45 -20.59 5.73 -5.57
N VAL A 46 -21.54 5.00 -4.99
CA VAL A 46 -21.93 3.65 -5.40
C VAL A 46 -23.06 3.75 -6.42
N ASP A 47 -23.02 2.90 -7.45
CA ASP A 47 -24.14 2.77 -8.38
C ASP A 47 -25.27 1.98 -7.70
N LEU A 48 -26.43 2.64 -7.53
CA LEU A 48 -27.60 2.04 -6.89
C LEU A 48 -28.28 0.97 -7.75
N ASN A 49 -28.00 0.94 -9.06
CA ASN A 49 -28.60 -0.01 -9.99
C ASN A 49 -27.74 -1.27 -10.18
N THR A 50 -26.45 -1.20 -9.82
CA THR A 50 -25.49 -2.27 -10.07
C THR A 50 -24.74 -2.60 -8.78
N PRO A 51 -25.08 -3.70 -8.08
CA PRO A 51 -24.43 -4.09 -6.83
C PRO A 51 -22.91 -4.16 -6.97
N GLY A 52 -22.20 -3.47 -6.08
CA GLY A 52 -20.74 -3.44 -6.06
C GLY A 52 -20.08 -2.54 -7.10
N ALA A 53 -20.83 -1.93 -8.03
CA ALA A 53 -20.26 -0.99 -8.99
C ALA A 53 -20.14 0.42 -8.41
N ARG A 54 -19.18 1.17 -8.94
CA ARG A 54 -18.96 2.58 -8.62
C ARG A 54 -19.45 3.45 -9.76
N VAL A 55 -19.98 4.63 -9.43
CA VAL A 55 -20.39 5.60 -10.45
C VAL A 55 -19.17 6.07 -11.22
N LEU A 56 -19.28 6.03 -12.55
CA LEU A 56 -18.32 6.60 -13.48
C LEU A 56 -18.99 7.72 -14.26
N HIS A 57 -18.25 8.79 -14.47
CA HIS A 57 -18.68 9.96 -15.21
C HIS A 57 -17.99 9.99 -16.58
N ALA A 58 -18.63 10.65 -17.54
CA ALA A 58 -18.04 11.00 -18.81
C ALA A 58 -18.49 12.40 -19.17
N PHE A 59 -17.61 13.19 -19.77
CA PHE A 59 -18.02 14.48 -20.33
C PHE A 59 -18.62 14.27 -21.72
N PRO A 60 -19.79 14.85 -22.03
CA PRO A 60 -20.33 14.81 -23.39
C PRO A 60 -19.30 15.27 -24.42
N GLY A 61 -19.11 14.48 -25.48
CA GLY A 61 -18.15 14.78 -26.55
C GLY A 61 -16.67 14.60 -26.20
N LYS A 62 -16.32 14.09 -25.01
CA LYS A 62 -14.94 13.70 -24.67
C LYS A 62 -14.84 12.18 -24.51
N PRO A 63 -13.77 11.56 -25.03
CA PRO A 63 -13.55 10.13 -24.85
C PRO A 63 -13.16 9.80 -23.40
N GLY A 64 -13.57 8.61 -22.97
CA GLY A 64 -13.19 8.04 -21.69
C GLY A 64 -14.17 8.31 -20.56
N GLN A 65 -13.97 7.57 -19.48
CA GLN A 65 -14.72 7.68 -18.23
C GLN A 65 -13.76 8.01 -17.09
N PHE A 66 -14.30 8.56 -16.01
CA PHE A 66 -13.53 8.87 -14.80
C PHE A 66 -14.35 8.65 -13.54
N ALA A 67 -13.65 8.36 -12.45
CA ALA A 67 -14.21 8.40 -11.11
C ALA A 67 -14.04 9.83 -10.57
N ALA A 68 -15.12 10.44 -10.09
CA ALA A 68 -15.08 11.73 -9.40
C ALA A 68 -15.09 11.50 -7.89
N LEU A 69 -14.23 12.20 -7.15
CA LEU A 69 -14.16 12.15 -5.71
C LEU A 69 -13.94 13.56 -5.16
N HIS A 70 -14.41 13.79 -3.93
CA HIS A 70 -14.15 15.01 -3.18
C HIS A 70 -13.48 14.62 -1.87
N ALA A 71 -12.41 15.33 -1.51
CA ALA A 71 -11.66 15.11 -0.29
C ALA A 71 -11.24 16.44 0.31
N ASP A 72 -10.86 16.44 1.59
CA ASP A 72 -10.26 17.59 2.24
C ASP A 72 -8.76 17.39 2.44
N LEU A 73 -8.00 18.47 2.24
CA LEU A 73 -6.60 18.56 2.56
C LEU A 73 -6.39 19.74 3.51
N GLY A 74 -6.52 19.44 4.81
CA GLY A 74 -6.63 20.48 5.83
C GLY A 74 -7.90 21.29 5.65
N ARG A 75 -7.76 22.58 5.33
CA ARG A 75 -8.89 23.50 5.07
C ARG A 75 -9.26 23.63 3.59
N GLN A 76 -8.55 22.92 2.71
CA GLN A 76 -8.75 23.04 1.28
C GLN A 76 -9.51 21.82 0.76
N ALA A 77 -10.67 22.07 0.15
CA ALA A 77 -11.38 21.05 -0.63
C ALA A 77 -10.57 20.68 -1.89
N LEU A 78 -10.53 19.38 -2.18
CA LEU A 78 -9.92 18.80 -3.36
C LEU A 78 -10.99 18.19 -4.26
N ASP A 79 -10.98 18.59 -5.52
CA ASP A 79 -11.68 17.92 -6.60
C ASP A 79 -10.73 16.93 -7.25
N LEU A 80 -11.08 15.65 -7.15
CA LEU A 80 -10.26 14.55 -7.64
C LEU A 80 -10.98 13.83 -8.78
N GLU A 81 -10.26 13.61 -9.88
CA GLU A 81 -10.76 12.79 -10.99
C GLU A 81 -9.75 11.70 -11.30
N VAL A 82 -10.14 10.43 -11.18
CA VAL A 82 -9.31 9.32 -11.65
C VAL A 82 -9.78 8.92 -13.04
N TRP A 83 -8.96 9.25 -14.03
CA TRP A 83 -9.11 8.83 -15.42
C TRP A 83 -8.27 7.58 -15.66
N GLN A 84 -8.46 6.98 -16.84
CA GLN A 84 -7.69 5.80 -17.22
C GLN A 84 -6.17 6.07 -17.21
N ASP A 85 -5.73 7.22 -17.74
CA ASP A 85 -4.31 7.54 -17.98
C ASP A 85 -3.72 8.54 -16.98
N ARG A 86 -4.52 9.03 -16.01
CA ARG A 86 -4.12 10.11 -15.09
C ARG A 86 -5.01 10.19 -13.86
N ILE A 87 -4.49 10.84 -12.82
CA ILE A 87 -5.30 11.48 -11.78
C ILE A 87 -5.28 13.00 -11.98
N THR A 88 -6.41 13.66 -11.78
CA THR A 88 -6.54 15.12 -11.73
C THR A 88 -6.75 15.55 -10.28
N VAL A 89 -6.05 16.61 -9.84
CA VAL A 89 -6.25 17.25 -8.53
C VAL A 89 -6.49 18.74 -8.77
N ASN A 90 -7.69 19.24 -8.44
CA ASN A 90 -8.11 20.63 -8.69
C ASN A 90 -7.83 21.09 -10.13
N GLY A 91 -8.17 20.25 -11.12
CA GLY A 91 -7.92 20.50 -12.54
C GLY A 91 -6.49 20.24 -13.02
N ARG A 92 -5.52 19.99 -12.13
CA ARG A 92 -4.14 19.66 -12.51
C ARG A 92 -3.98 18.16 -12.77
N ALA A 93 -3.58 17.80 -13.98
CA ALA A 93 -3.39 16.41 -14.39
C ALA A 93 -1.99 15.85 -14.06
N TYR A 94 -1.97 14.65 -13.48
CA TYR A 94 -0.80 13.80 -13.24
C TYR A 94 -0.95 12.54 -14.08
N ARG A 95 -0.31 12.54 -15.27
CA ARG A 95 -0.39 11.41 -16.21
C ARG A 95 0.45 10.24 -15.70
N PHE A 96 -0.15 9.06 -15.55
CA PHE A 96 0.49 7.86 -15.00
C PHE A 96 1.80 7.53 -15.73
N ALA A 97 1.81 7.61 -17.07
CA ALA A 97 3.00 7.40 -17.89
C ALA A 97 4.17 8.38 -17.62
N ARG A 98 3.95 9.46 -16.86
CA ARG A 98 4.98 10.44 -16.46
C ARG A 98 5.44 10.28 -15.01
N ALA A 99 4.90 9.32 -14.27
CA ALA A 99 5.38 9.00 -12.94
C ALA A 99 6.83 8.49 -13.02
N THR A 100 7.63 8.84 -12.02
CA THR A 100 8.95 8.23 -11.85
C THR A 100 8.74 6.78 -11.39
N ALA A 101 8.93 5.84 -12.30
CA ALA A 101 8.66 4.42 -12.07
C ALA A 101 9.75 3.78 -11.20
N PHE A 102 9.31 2.94 -10.27
CA PHE A 102 10.21 2.07 -9.53
C PHE A 102 10.98 1.14 -10.49
N PRO A 103 12.26 0.83 -10.26
CA PRO A 103 13.03 -0.01 -11.18
C PRO A 103 12.38 -1.38 -11.44
N GLY A 104 12.17 -1.72 -12.71
CA GLY A 104 11.53 -2.97 -13.14
C GLY A 104 10.00 -2.92 -13.20
N GLU A 105 9.41 -1.87 -12.62
CA GLU A 105 7.98 -1.61 -12.75
C GLU A 105 7.67 -0.84 -14.04
N ARG A 106 6.43 -1.00 -14.50
CA ARG A 106 5.91 -0.25 -15.65
C ARG A 106 4.68 0.51 -15.23
N ALA A 107 4.76 1.85 -15.27
CA ALA A 107 3.59 2.70 -15.10
C ALA A 107 2.58 2.39 -16.20
N THR A 108 1.43 1.84 -15.83
CA THR A 108 0.32 1.58 -16.74
C THR A 108 -0.94 2.28 -16.28
N ASP A 109 -1.94 2.27 -17.14
CA ASP A 109 -3.26 2.82 -16.87
C ASP A 109 -3.96 2.12 -15.70
N ILE A 110 -4.83 2.85 -15.01
CA ILE A 110 -5.73 2.32 -13.99
C ILE A 110 -7.14 2.28 -14.57
N HIS A 111 -7.88 1.19 -14.36
CA HIS A 111 -9.31 1.20 -14.65
C HIS A 111 -10.06 2.07 -13.61
N PRO A 112 -10.72 3.18 -13.99
CA PRO A 112 -11.34 4.11 -13.05
C PRO A 112 -12.39 3.48 -12.12
N GLY A 113 -13.08 2.43 -12.58
CA GLY A 113 -14.05 1.69 -11.76
C GLY A 113 -13.40 1.05 -10.52
N SER A 114 -12.17 0.57 -10.66
CA SER A 114 -11.40 -0.13 -9.62
C SER A 114 -10.56 0.78 -8.74
N ALA A 115 -10.52 2.08 -9.02
CA ALA A 115 -9.56 2.98 -8.39
C ALA A 115 -9.97 3.37 -6.97
N ASP A 116 -9.04 3.29 -6.03
CA ASP A 116 -9.13 3.86 -4.70
C ASP A 116 -8.14 5.03 -4.61
N VAL A 117 -8.56 6.13 -3.98
CA VAL A 117 -7.72 7.29 -3.75
C VAL A 117 -7.64 7.55 -2.26
N TYR A 118 -6.45 7.80 -1.76
CA TYR A 118 -6.16 8.09 -0.37
C TYR A 118 -5.51 9.47 -0.28
N VAL A 119 -5.91 10.25 0.70
CA VAL A 119 -5.44 11.62 0.90
C VAL A 119 -4.99 11.79 2.35
N VAL A 120 -3.80 12.34 2.54
CA VAL A 120 -3.25 12.64 3.87
C VAL A 120 -2.69 14.06 3.85
N GLU A 121 -3.16 14.90 4.77
CA GLU A 121 -2.68 16.28 4.91
C GLU A 121 -1.20 16.33 5.31
N ARG A 122 -0.78 15.42 6.21
CA ARG A 122 0.60 15.36 6.68
C ARG A 122 0.95 13.98 7.18
N ALA A 123 2.14 13.48 6.81
CA ALA A 123 2.69 12.23 7.31
C ALA A 123 4.03 12.51 8.00
N GLY A 124 3.98 12.80 9.31
CA GLY A 124 5.17 13.24 10.05
C GLY A 124 5.77 14.54 9.51
N ALA A 125 7.00 14.47 8.99
CA ALA A 125 7.68 15.62 8.37
C ALA A 125 7.34 15.80 6.88
N HIS A 126 6.62 14.84 6.27
CA HIS A 126 6.34 14.86 4.84
C HIS A 126 5.19 15.83 4.48
N PRO A 127 5.28 16.48 3.30
CA PRO A 127 4.19 17.31 2.79
C PRO A 127 2.93 16.47 2.52
N PRO A 128 1.80 17.12 2.20
CA PRO A 128 0.59 16.41 1.84
C PRO A 128 0.79 15.34 0.77
N LEU A 129 0.13 14.19 0.94
CA LEU A 129 0.28 13.02 0.07
C LEU A 129 -1.08 12.63 -0.52
N ILE A 130 -1.09 12.27 -1.80
CA ILE A 130 -2.21 11.59 -2.44
C ILE A 130 -1.68 10.29 -3.02
N CYS A 131 -2.28 9.17 -2.63
CA CYS A 131 -1.98 7.87 -3.24
C CYS A 131 -3.21 7.39 -4.01
N VAL A 132 -3.00 6.90 -5.22
CA VAL A 132 -4.04 6.27 -6.04
C VAL A 132 -3.60 4.86 -6.37
N GLU A 133 -4.51 3.91 -6.21
CA GLU A 133 -4.29 2.52 -6.58
C GLU A 133 -5.47 1.96 -7.34
N GLY A 134 -5.25 0.93 -8.14
CA GLY A 134 -6.31 0.25 -8.86
C GLY A 134 -5.81 -0.88 -9.74
N SER A 135 -6.74 -1.56 -10.39
CA SER A 135 -6.43 -2.60 -11.36
C SER A 135 -5.91 -1.97 -12.64
N GLY A 136 -4.77 -2.47 -13.13
CA GLY A 136 -4.30 -2.19 -14.49
C GLY A 136 -4.80 -3.26 -15.48
N SER A 137 -4.31 -3.20 -16.71
CA SER A 137 -4.52 -4.25 -17.70
C SER A 137 -3.69 -5.49 -17.37
N ALA A 138 -4.32 -6.48 -16.72
CA ALA A 138 -3.68 -7.75 -16.36
C ALA A 138 -4.63 -8.92 -16.59
N SER A 139 -4.09 -10.12 -16.79
CA SER A 139 -4.84 -11.36 -16.98
C SER A 139 -4.29 -12.48 -16.09
N GLY A 140 -5.09 -13.52 -15.87
CA GLY A 140 -4.71 -14.67 -15.02
C GLY A 140 -4.37 -14.25 -13.59
N GLU A 141 -3.35 -14.87 -13.02
CA GLU A 141 -2.90 -14.56 -11.65
C GLU A 141 -2.41 -13.13 -11.46
N ALA A 142 -1.92 -12.47 -12.51
CA ALA A 142 -1.41 -11.11 -12.38
C ALA A 142 -2.52 -10.13 -11.98
N ALA A 143 -3.78 -10.39 -12.39
CA ALA A 143 -4.92 -9.53 -12.10
C ALA A 143 -5.28 -9.45 -10.60
N SER A 144 -5.04 -10.52 -9.84
CA SER A 144 -5.32 -10.56 -8.39
C SER A 144 -4.10 -10.25 -7.53
N ARG A 145 -2.90 -10.23 -8.12
CA ARG A 145 -1.64 -10.11 -7.38
C ARG A 145 -0.92 -8.79 -7.61
N TYR A 146 -1.22 -8.06 -8.69
CA TYR A 146 -0.60 -6.76 -8.98
C TYR A 146 -1.63 -5.64 -8.96
N ARG A 147 -1.32 -4.56 -8.24
CA ARG A 147 -2.04 -3.29 -8.33
C ARG A 147 -1.12 -2.25 -8.97
N GLN A 148 -1.71 -1.32 -9.73
CA GLN A 148 -1.03 -0.09 -10.08
C GLN A 148 -1.15 0.85 -8.89
N ILE A 149 -0.04 1.41 -8.42
CA ILE A 149 0.02 2.27 -7.25
C ILE A 149 0.84 3.49 -7.61
N PHE A 150 0.26 4.68 -7.46
CA PHE A 150 0.92 5.95 -7.72
C PHE A 150 0.84 6.86 -6.50
N LEU A 151 1.93 7.55 -6.21
CA LEU A 151 2.04 8.48 -5.09
C LEU A 151 2.38 9.87 -5.61
N VAL A 152 1.52 10.84 -5.34
CA VAL A 152 1.75 12.27 -5.53
C VAL A 152 2.16 12.87 -4.19
N MET A 153 3.39 13.38 -4.11
CA MET A 153 3.89 14.10 -2.94
C MET A 153 3.81 15.60 -3.19
N ASN A 154 3.26 16.32 -2.21
CA ASN A 154 2.99 17.76 -2.27
C ASN A 154 2.20 18.17 -3.53
N PRO A 155 0.98 17.62 -3.73
CA PRO A 155 0.22 17.76 -4.97
C PRO A 155 0.06 19.23 -5.40
N LEU A 156 -0.17 20.14 -4.46
CA LEU A 156 -0.44 21.54 -4.74
C LEU A 156 0.81 22.39 -5.00
N ALA A 157 2.02 21.86 -4.76
CA ALA A 157 3.25 22.62 -5.01
C ALA A 157 3.54 22.78 -6.50
N ARG A 158 4.33 23.81 -6.86
CA ARG A 158 4.74 24.05 -8.26
C ARG A 158 5.41 22.83 -8.90
N LYS A 159 6.25 22.12 -8.14
CA LYS A 159 6.98 20.91 -8.57
C LYS A 159 6.67 19.74 -7.63
N PRO A 160 5.54 19.05 -7.83
CA PRO A 160 5.19 17.87 -7.05
C PRO A 160 6.08 16.69 -7.47
N THR A 161 6.30 15.76 -6.56
CA THR A 161 6.93 14.48 -6.90
C THR A 161 5.83 13.49 -7.24
N PHE A 162 5.97 12.78 -8.36
CA PHE A 162 4.99 11.77 -8.78
C PHE A 162 5.70 10.46 -9.05
N LEU A 163 5.36 9.44 -8.27
CA LEU A 163 6.04 8.14 -8.26
C LEU A 163 5.06 7.04 -8.66
N GLN A 164 5.56 6.02 -9.34
CA GLN A 164 4.88 4.74 -9.47
C GLN A 164 5.59 3.74 -8.56
N LEU A 165 4.84 3.17 -7.62
CA LEU A 165 5.35 2.31 -6.55
C LEU A 165 5.25 0.82 -6.97
N PRO A 166 6.00 -0.09 -6.30
CA PRO A 166 5.91 -1.52 -6.55
C PRO A 166 4.49 -2.08 -6.37
N GLY A 167 4.04 -2.89 -7.33
CA GLY A 167 2.63 -3.31 -7.41
C GLY A 167 2.31 -4.70 -6.88
N LEU A 168 3.32 -5.58 -6.74
CA LEU A 168 3.10 -6.98 -6.33
C LEU A 168 2.62 -7.04 -4.87
N LEU A 169 1.36 -7.45 -4.66
CA LEU A 169 0.74 -7.69 -3.36
C LEU A 169 0.99 -6.53 -2.38
N SER A 170 0.92 -5.31 -2.92
CA SER A 170 1.17 -4.05 -2.23
C SER A 170 -0.09 -3.18 -2.36
N SER A 171 -0.15 -2.10 -1.58
CA SER A 171 -1.24 -1.12 -1.65
C SER A 171 -0.78 0.25 -1.19
N CYS A 172 -1.62 1.27 -1.39
CA CYS A 172 -1.40 2.60 -0.81
C CYS A 172 -1.21 2.53 0.71
N ARG A 173 -1.90 1.62 1.41
CA ARG A 173 -1.77 1.39 2.86
C ARG A 173 -0.37 0.93 3.28
N ALA A 174 0.39 0.37 2.33
CA ALA A 174 1.76 -0.09 2.56
C ALA A 174 2.77 1.06 2.69
N VAL A 175 2.39 2.28 2.33
CA VAL A 175 3.21 3.47 2.54
C VAL A 175 3.24 3.80 4.02
N ALA A 176 4.44 3.87 4.60
CA ALA A 176 4.66 4.10 6.02
C ALA A 176 5.71 5.20 6.27
N VAL A 177 5.68 5.79 7.45
CA VAL A 177 6.76 6.63 7.97
C VAL A 177 7.53 5.84 9.03
N THR A 178 8.84 5.68 8.81
CA THR A 178 9.75 5.04 9.77
C THR A 178 10.02 5.93 10.97
N ARG A 179 10.62 5.36 12.03
CA ARG A 179 10.99 6.12 13.25
C ARG A 179 11.97 7.26 12.98
N ASP A 180 12.84 7.13 11.97
CA ASP A 180 13.74 8.20 11.52
C ASP A 180 13.06 9.19 10.54
N GLY A 181 11.74 9.08 10.37
CA GLY A 181 10.92 10.03 9.61
C GLY A 181 10.98 9.86 8.10
N LYS A 182 11.50 8.75 7.57
CA LYS A 182 11.52 8.50 6.12
C LYS A 182 10.19 7.91 5.67
N LEU A 183 9.72 8.37 4.51
CA LEU A 183 8.57 7.77 3.84
C LEU A 183 9.05 6.53 3.10
N VAL A 184 8.54 5.36 3.47
CA VAL A 184 8.92 4.07 2.90
C VAL A 184 7.73 3.35 2.29
N PHE A 185 8.02 2.49 1.34
CA PHE A 185 7.06 1.59 0.70
C PHE A 185 7.73 0.26 0.39
N PRO A 186 7.00 -0.86 0.42
CA PRO A 186 7.57 -2.16 0.19
C PRO A 186 7.70 -2.47 -1.30
N LYS A 187 8.70 -3.28 -1.61
CA LYS A 187 8.81 -4.10 -2.80
C LYS A 187 8.75 -5.55 -2.35
N ASN A 188 7.74 -6.26 -2.79
CA ASN A 188 7.58 -7.68 -2.48
C ASN A 188 8.27 -8.54 -3.56
N SER A 189 8.77 -9.70 -3.17
CA SER A 189 9.32 -10.70 -4.09
C SER A 189 9.02 -12.09 -3.55
N TYR A 190 8.67 -13.04 -4.42
CA TYR A 190 8.37 -14.40 -3.97
C TYR A 190 9.59 -15.08 -3.35
N LEU A 191 9.35 -15.74 -2.23
CA LEU A 191 10.23 -16.78 -1.71
C LEU A 191 9.80 -18.10 -2.33
N LEU A 192 10.78 -18.89 -2.75
CA LEU A 192 10.57 -20.23 -3.30
C LEU A 192 11.01 -21.28 -2.29
N ASP A 193 10.46 -22.48 -2.41
CA ASP A 193 10.98 -23.66 -1.71
C ASP A 193 12.39 -24.04 -2.21
N ALA A 194 13.05 -24.97 -1.51
CA ALA A 194 14.41 -25.39 -1.86
C ALA A 194 14.50 -25.98 -3.28
N ALA A 195 13.43 -26.63 -3.74
CA ALA A 195 13.33 -27.20 -5.09
C ALA A 195 13.04 -26.15 -6.18
N HIS A 196 12.77 -24.89 -5.82
CA HIS A 196 12.31 -23.83 -6.72
C HIS A 196 11.04 -24.19 -7.49
N ALA A 197 10.21 -25.06 -6.92
CA ALA A 197 8.99 -25.58 -7.51
C ALA A 197 7.75 -24.80 -7.06
N ALA A 198 7.76 -24.22 -5.85
CA ALA A 198 6.61 -23.54 -5.29
C ALA A 198 6.96 -22.22 -4.59
N ARG A 199 6.07 -21.23 -4.72
CA ARG A 199 6.04 -19.97 -3.97
C ARG A 199 5.56 -20.25 -2.55
N THR A 200 6.42 -20.03 -1.57
CA THR A 200 6.15 -20.34 -0.16
C THR A 200 5.97 -19.10 0.71
N GLY A 201 6.20 -17.92 0.15
CA GLY A 201 6.12 -16.68 0.90
C GLY A 201 6.53 -15.46 0.11
N LEU A 202 6.74 -14.35 0.83
CA LEU A 202 7.28 -13.11 0.29
C LEU A 202 8.46 -12.62 1.13
N LEU A 203 9.48 -12.13 0.43
CA LEU A 203 10.43 -11.18 0.99
C LEU A 203 9.89 -9.78 0.74
N VAL A 204 9.73 -9.01 1.82
CA VAL A 204 9.30 -7.62 1.80
C VAL A 204 10.54 -6.75 2.02
N GLU A 205 10.96 -6.02 1.00
CA GLU A 205 12.09 -5.09 1.08
C GLU A 205 11.56 -3.65 1.08
N TYR A 206 11.93 -2.82 2.04
CA TYR A 206 11.46 -1.44 2.07
C TYR A 206 12.39 -0.49 1.31
N TYR A 207 11.79 0.45 0.59
CA TYR A 207 12.47 1.48 -0.18
C TYR A 207 11.96 2.86 0.21
N THR A 208 12.80 3.87 0.04
CA THR A 208 12.48 5.30 0.13
C THR A 208 12.78 5.99 -1.20
N PHE A 209 12.27 7.21 -1.38
CA PHE A 209 12.67 8.09 -2.48
C PHE A 209 13.45 9.28 -1.94
N ASP A 210 14.68 9.49 -2.40
CA ASP A 210 15.58 10.55 -1.91
C ASP A 210 15.43 11.90 -2.64
N GLY A 211 14.38 12.04 -3.46
CA GLY A 211 14.16 13.19 -4.34
C GLY A 211 14.70 12.98 -5.76
N ARG A 212 15.55 11.97 -5.98
CA ARG A 212 16.11 11.65 -7.30
C ARG A 212 15.96 10.19 -7.68
N ARG A 213 16.10 9.26 -6.74
CA ARG A 213 16.08 7.83 -6.99
C ARG A 213 15.42 7.06 -5.85
N PHE A 214 15.03 5.84 -6.18
CA PHE A 214 14.63 4.84 -5.21
C PHE A 214 15.88 4.28 -4.52
N ALA A 215 15.86 4.24 -3.19
CA ALA A 215 16.93 3.72 -2.37
C ALA A 215 16.38 2.67 -1.41
N ARG A 216 17.03 1.51 -1.36
CA ARG A 216 16.67 0.43 -0.43
C ARG A 216 17.02 0.85 1.00
N THR A 217 16.17 0.50 1.95
CA THR A 217 16.43 0.62 3.39
C THR A 217 17.02 -0.68 3.94
N SER A 218 17.44 -0.69 5.21
CA SER A 218 17.85 -1.93 5.89
C SER A 218 16.68 -2.81 6.32
N ASP A 219 15.46 -2.27 6.33
CA ASP A 219 14.29 -2.98 6.83
C ASP A 219 13.80 -4.03 5.83
N THR A 220 13.70 -5.26 6.32
CA THR A 220 13.09 -6.38 5.61
C THR A 220 12.12 -7.14 6.51
N LEU A 221 11.16 -7.82 5.89
CA LEU A 221 10.27 -8.78 6.54
C LEU A 221 10.15 -10.03 5.68
N ARG A 222 9.85 -11.17 6.30
CA ARG A 222 9.50 -12.40 5.60
C ARG A 222 8.07 -12.77 5.95
N LEU A 223 7.27 -13.02 4.93
CA LEU A 223 5.91 -13.51 5.07
C LEU A 223 5.89 -14.96 4.60
N GLY A 224 5.35 -15.86 5.40
CA GLY A 224 5.14 -17.26 5.02
C GLY A 224 3.71 -17.47 4.60
N PHE A 225 3.49 -18.07 3.43
CA PHE A 225 2.15 -18.49 3.03
C PHE A 225 1.72 -19.69 3.85
N ASN A 226 0.49 -19.66 4.36
CA ASN A 226 -0.06 -20.77 5.15
C ASN A 226 -0.21 -22.03 4.28
N THR A 227 -0.46 -21.83 2.98
CA THR A 227 -0.46 -22.87 1.95
C THR A 227 0.44 -22.40 0.80
N PRO A 228 1.42 -23.21 0.33
CA PRO A 228 2.20 -22.87 -0.85
C PRO A 228 1.31 -22.46 -2.03
N GLU A 229 1.79 -21.55 -2.87
CA GLU A 229 1.07 -20.96 -4.01
C GLU A 229 -0.11 -20.04 -3.68
N ASN A 230 -0.59 -20.01 -2.43
CA ASN A 230 -1.70 -19.16 -2.00
C ASN A 230 -1.18 -17.91 -1.25
N PRO A 231 -1.07 -16.74 -1.90
CA PRO A 231 -0.57 -15.53 -1.26
C PRO A 231 -1.59 -14.82 -0.37
N PHE A 232 -2.85 -15.27 -0.31
CA PHE A 232 -3.94 -14.56 0.37
C PHE A 232 -4.17 -15.02 1.81
N GLN A 233 -3.37 -15.97 2.29
CA GLN A 233 -3.34 -16.40 3.68
C GLN A 233 -1.89 -16.58 4.09
N PHE A 234 -1.40 -15.72 4.97
CA PHE A 234 0.00 -15.69 5.32
C PHE A 234 0.21 -15.23 6.76
N SER A 235 1.42 -15.45 7.25
CA SER A 235 1.82 -15.05 8.59
C SER A 235 3.18 -14.37 8.54
N LEU A 236 3.41 -13.42 9.44
CA LEU A 236 4.73 -12.83 9.62
C LEU A 236 5.66 -13.90 10.18
N GLN A 237 6.78 -14.16 9.50
CA GLN A 237 7.83 -15.01 10.04
C GLN A 237 8.69 -14.17 10.99
N ASP A 238 9.12 -14.76 12.11
CA ASP A 238 9.96 -14.07 13.09
C ASP A 238 11.18 -13.44 12.42
N ARG A 239 11.50 -12.24 12.88
CA ARG A 239 12.74 -11.56 12.52
C ARG A 239 13.88 -12.34 13.18
N ASP A 240 14.78 -12.89 12.37
CA ASP A 240 16.09 -13.34 12.84
C ASP A 240 16.79 -12.24 13.65
#